data_AF-A0A3M1EAH6-F1
#
_entry.id   AF-A0A3M1EAH6-F1
#
_cell.length_a   1.000
_cell.length_b   1.000
_cell.length_c   1.000
_cell.angle_alpha   90.00
_cell.angle_beta   90.00
_cell.angle_gamma   90.00
#
_symmetry.space_group_name_H-M   'P 1'
#
loop_
_entity.id
_entity.type
_entity.pdbx_description
1 polymer ?
#
loop_
_entity_poly.entity_id
_entity_poly.type
_entity_poly.pdbx_seq_one_letter_code
_entity_poly.pdbx_strand_id
1 'polypeptide(L)'
;MTTSTLKLRRMLILMALPLPGLAAPPESQTGGAEPKQETAAKAKVIELRKADPYDISNHLRKWKIGCPVIPVGGKTLMVLNPSPEQMEVIRAVVDEYEEYADPVETRLRVEFLPIGSLSRNRLNATLYVLGKGFRYAIDESRNLLIVNGTAEQIEAARRLLRKLQPDQRPVTLYFTFLSARVNPDDEKPASNLPDALQPVTETLRRSGFADIALVAPIVVHTSAGGAFETSGMIATAEEGESSVRHEFALHGSIHLEDDGEKAFLTVTARVEGSYRKGQSHYNGDVFSANVTTALEMDKPTLLAASPAPVENGDAVILVVRAENR
;
A
#
# COMPACT_ATOMS: atom_id res chain seq x y z
N MET A 1 0.90 -31.83 3.61
CA MET A 1 1.90 -32.62 2.87
C MET A 1 2.09 -31.98 1.50
N THR A 2 3.16 -31.20 1.37
CA THR A 2 3.59 -30.54 0.13
C THR A 2 4.69 -31.36 -0.51
N THR A 3 4.58 -31.69 -1.80
CA THR A 3 5.69 -31.67 -2.77
C THR A 3 5.18 -32.04 -4.18
N SER A 4 5.06 -31.04 -5.04
CA SER A 4 5.02 -31.21 -6.49
C SER A 4 6.43 -30.96 -7.03
N THR A 5 7.07 -32.00 -7.57
CA THR A 5 8.32 -31.89 -8.32
C THR A 5 8.02 -32.05 -9.80
N LEU A 6 8.08 -30.95 -10.56
CA LEU A 6 8.04 -30.98 -12.02
C LEU A 6 9.38 -30.48 -12.58
N LYS A 7 10.14 -31.44 -13.09
CA LYS A 7 11.36 -31.27 -13.87
C LYS A 7 11.01 -30.65 -15.23
N LEU A 8 11.72 -29.61 -15.63
CA LEU A 8 11.77 -29.19 -17.03
C LEU A 8 13.23 -28.97 -17.47
N ARG A 9 13.67 -29.87 -18.36
CA ARG A 9 14.89 -29.80 -19.17
C ARG A 9 14.59 -29.07 -20.47
N ARG A 10 15.52 -28.21 -20.91
CA ARG A 10 15.89 -27.82 -22.30
C ARG A 10 16.68 -26.50 -22.20
N MET A 11 17.68 -26.14 -23.01
CA MET A 11 18.48 -26.74 -24.08
C MET A 11 19.51 -25.65 -24.46
N LEU A 12 20.66 -26.07 -24.97
CA LEU A 12 21.59 -25.36 -25.88
C LEU A 12 22.06 -23.93 -25.57
N ILE A 13 23.37 -23.80 -25.36
CA ILE A 13 24.14 -22.61 -25.71
C ILE A 13 25.08 -23.00 -26.87
N LEU A 14 24.88 -22.35 -28.02
CA LEU A 14 25.84 -22.29 -29.14
C LEU A 14 26.93 -21.28 -28.78
N MET A 15 28.20 -21.62 -28.98
CA MET A 15 29.32 -20.67 -28.98
C MET A 15 29.99 -20.63 -30.36
N ALA A 16 30.13 -19.39 -30.84
CA ALA A 16 31.25 -18.75 -31.54
C ALA A 16 32.06 -19.49 -32.64
N LEU A 17 32.10 -18.84 -33.82
CA LEU A 17 33.09 -18.95 -34.92
C LEU A 17 34.50 -18.44 -34.49
N PRO A 18 35.61 -18.84 -35.17
CA PRO A 18 36.09 -18.12 -36.37
C PRO A 18 36.76 -18.98 -37.49
N LEU A 19 36.73 -18.43 -38.73
CA LEU A 19 37.47 -18.81 -39.97
C LEU A 19 39.00 -18.58 -39.82
N PRO A 20 39.94 -19.21 -40.59
CA PRO A 20 40.15 -18.93 -42.04
C PRO A 20 40.82 -20.04 -42.90
N GLY A 21 40.84 -19.87 -44.23
CA GLY A 21 41.66 -20.67 -45.13
C GLY A 21 41.55 -20.27 -46.61
N LEU A 22 42.48 -19.43 -47.07
CA LEU A 22 42.75 -19.14 -48.48
C LEU A 22 43.31 -20.38 -49.21
N ALA A 23 42.81 -20.64 -50.42
CA ALA A 23 43.61 -21.20 -51.51
C ALA A 23 42.99 -20.79 -52.86
N ALA A 24 43.83 -20.26 -53.75
CA ALA A 24 43.50 -19.77 -55.09
C ALA A 24 43.68 -20.89 -56.16
N PRO A 25 43.56 -20.61 -57.48
CA PRO A 25 42.61 -21.24 -58.42
C PRO A 25 43.29 -22.25 -59.38
N PRO A 26 42.58 -22.78 -60.42
CA PRO A 26 42.82 -22.22 -61.75
C PRO A 26 41.66 -22.27 -62.79
N GLU A 27 41.89 -21.49 -63.85
CA GLU A 27 41.51 -21.68 -65.27
C GLU A 27 40.09 -21.38 -65.79
N SER A 28 39.97 -20.16 -66.33
CA SER A 28 39.52 -19.81 -67.68
C SER A 28 38.65 -20.81 -68.47
N GLN A 29 37.38 -20.43 -68.69
CA GLN A 29 36.79 -20.49 -70.04
C GLN A 29 35.98 -19.21 -70.31
N THR A 30 36.37 -18.56 -71.39
CA THR A 30 35.71 -17.47 -72.08
C THR A 30 34.35 -17.90 -72.61
N GLY A 31 33.30 -17.21 -72.19
CA GLY A 31 31.98 -17.25 -72.81
C GLY A 31 31.39 -15.85 -72.75
N GLY A 32 31.30 -15.18 -73.90
CA GLY A 32 30.74 -13.84 -74.00
C GLY A 32 29.29 -13.81 -73.56
N ALA A 33 28.99 -12.89 -72.66
CA ALA A 33 27.64 -12.38 -72.44
C ALA A 33 27.79 -10.86 -72.24
N GLU A 34 26.90 -10.14 -72.91
CA GLU A 34 26.75 -8.69 -72.99
C GLU A 34 27.06 -7.95 -71.68
N PRO A 35 27.52 -6.69 -71.72
CA PRO A 35 27.64 -5.89 -70.51
C PRO A 35 26.22 -5.68 -69.96
N LYS A 36 25.85 -6.52 -68.98
CA LYS A 36 24.73 -6.24 -68.08
C LYS A 36 25.04 -4.88 -67.46
N GLN A 37 24.21 -3.89 -67.81
CA GLN A 37 24.12 -2.64 -67.08
C GLN A 37 24.07 -2.97 -65.59
N GLU A 38 25.13 -2.60 -64.89
CA GLU A 38 25.19 -2.59 -63.44
C GLU A 38 24.18 -1.53 -62.98
N THR A 39 22.94 -1.94 -62.75
CA THR A 39 21.89 -1.09 -62.20
C THR A 39 22.30 -0.75 -60.77
N ALA A 40 22.88 0.43 -60.59
CA ALA A 40 23.15 1.01 -59.28
C ALA A 40 21.93 0.80 -58.36
N ALA A 41 22.15 0.20 -57.19
CA ALA A 41 21.09 -0.04 -56.22
C ALA A 41 20.43 1.30 -55.87
N LYS A 42 19.14 1.44 -56.19
CA LYS A 42 18.37 2.66 -55.92
C LYS A 42 17.94 2.65 -54.46
N ALA A 43 18.69 3.36 -53.62
CA ALA A 43 18.25 3.66 -52.25
C ALA A 43 17.33 4.89 -52.24
N LYS A 44 16.26 4.83 -51.45
CA LYS A 44 15.38 5.97 -51.17
C LYS A 44 15.37 6.24 -49.68
N VAL A 45 15.43 7.51 -49.32
CA VAL A 45 15.39 7.98 -47.94
C VAL A 45 14.04 8.65 -47.69
N ILE A 46 13.40 8.31 -46.58
CA ILE A 46 12.15 8.89 -46.11
C ILE A 46 12.43 9.50 -44.74
N GLU A 47 12.16 10.80 -44.60
CA GLU A 47 12.22 11.50 -43.32
C GLU A 47 10.84 11.44 -42.64
N LEU A 48 10.86 11.09 -41.37
CA LEU A 48 9.71 10.99 -40.48
C LEU A 48 9.62 12.25 -39.62
N ARG A 49 8.42 12.64 -39.18
CA ARG A 49 8.22 13.80 -38.30
C ARG A 49 7.98 13.34 -36.87
N LYS A 50 7.04 12.41 -36.69
CA LYS A 50 6.55 11.95 -35.38
C LYS A 50 6.82 10.49 -35.13
N ALA A 51 6.67 9.62 -36.13
CA ALA A 51 6.68 8.17 -35.95
C ALA A 51 8.09 7.62 -35.63
N ASP A 52 8.15 6.49 -34.92
CA ASP A 52 9.41 5.78 -34.69
C ASP A 52 9.75 4.93 -35.93
N PRO A 53 10.93 5.14 -36.58
CA PRO A 53 11.33 4.36 -37.74
C PRO A 53 11.46 2.86 -37.44
N TYR A 54 11.73 2.46 -36.20
CA TYR A 54 11.79 1.04 -35.84
C TYR A 54 10.42 0.37 -35.88
N ASP A 55 9.37 1.07 -35.45
CA ASP A 55 8.00 0.53 -35.46
C ASP A 55 7.52 0.32 -36.90
N ILE A 56 7.74 1.31 -37.76
CA ILE A 56 7.41 1.23 -39.18
C ILE A 56 8.19 0.10 -39.87
N SER A 57 9.52 0.04 -39.68
CA SER A 57 10.34 -1.03 -40.27
C SER A 57 9.89 -2.42 -39.83
N ASN A 58 9.55 -2.59 -38.54
CA ASN A 58 9.05 -3.85 -38.02
C ASN A 58 7.68 -4.22 -38.61
N HIS A 59 6.79 -3.25 -38.79
CA HIS A 59 5.48 -3.47 -39.41
C HIS A 59 5.62 -3.92 -40.87
N LEU A 60 6.40 -3.17 -41.66
CA LEU A 60 6.64 -3.45 -43.07
C LEU A 60 7.35 -4.80 -43.27
N ARG A 61 8.22 -5.20 -42.34
CA ARG A 61 8.87 -6.52 -42.34
C ARG A 61 7.86 -7.65 -42.16
N LYS A 62 6.86 -7.50 -41.29
CA LYS A 62 5.80 -8.51 -41.10
C LYS A 62 4.97 -8.72 -42.37
N TRP A 63 4.77 -7.65 -43.13
CA TRP A 63 4.00 -7.67 -44.38
C TRP A 63 4.78 -8.24 -45.57
N LYS A 64 6.07 -8.54 -45.42
CA LYS A 64 6.93 -9.12 -46.46
C LYS A 64 6.85 -8.34 -47.80
N ILE A 65 6.93 -7.01 -47.73
CA ILE A 65 6.77 -6.10 -48.88
C ILE A 65 7.77 -6.35 -50.02
N GLY A 66 8.80 -7.16 -49.80
CA GLY A 66 9.71 -7.62 -50.85
C GLY A 66 10.89 -6.68 -51.10
N CYS A 67 11.03 -5.61 -50.33
CA CYS A 67 12.21 -4.75 -50.31
C CYS A 67 12.67 -4.49 -48.86
N PRO A 68 13.99 -4.33 -48.62
CA PRO A 68 14.49 -3.98 -47.30
C PRO A 68 14.13 -2.54 -46.91
N VAL A 69 13.51 -2.39 -45.74
CA VAL A 69 13.26 -1.09 -45.09
C VAL A 69 14.04 -1.03 -43.80
N ILE A 70 15.05 -0.16 -43.75
CA ILE A 70 16.05 -0.09 -42.69
C ILE A 70 15.88 1.22 -41.93
N PRO A 71 15.71 1.19 -40.60
CA PRO A 71 15.78 2.40 -39.79
C PRO A 71 17.22 2.88 -39.76
N VAL A 72 17.45 4.11 -40.23
CA VAL A 72 18.74 4.79 -40.17
C VAL A 72 18.57 5.84 -39.08
N GLY A 73 19.40 5.77 -38.03
CA GLY A 73 19.14 6.42 -36.74
C GLY A 73 18.60 7.85 -36.80
N GLY A 74 17.77 8.21 -35.83
CA GLY A 74 17.00 9.46 -35.85
C GLY A 74 15.56 9.21 -36.32
N LYS A 75 15.04 10.09 -37.18
CA LYS A 75 13.69 10.03 -37.76
C LYS A 75 13.76 9.67 -39.24
N THR A 76 14.53 8.64 -39.60
CA THR A 76 14.84 8.36 -41.00
C THR A 76 14.69 6.87 -41.33
N LEU A 77 14.05 6.58 -42.47
CA LEU A 77 13.95 5.25 -43.05
C LEU A 77 14.71 5.23 -44.38
N MET A 78 15.49 4.18 -44.59
CA MET A 78 16.12 3.89 -45.87
C MET A 78 15.46 2.66 -46.49
N VAL A 79 14.97 2.82 -47.72
CA VAL A 79 14.32 1.78 -48.50
C VAL A 79 15.26 1.39 -49.65
N LEU A 80 15.61 0.11 -49.74
CA LEU A 80 16.56 -0.39 -50.73
C LEU A 80 15.84 -1.03 -51.92
N ASN A 81 16.12 -0.55 -53.13
CA ASN A 81 15.59 -1.06 -54.40
C ASN A 81 14.06 -1.20 -54.45
N PRO A 82 13.27 -0.19 -54.05
CA PRO A 82 11.82 -0.35 -54.08
C PRO A 82 11.26 -0.22 -55.50
N SER A 83 10.27 -1.03 -55.82
CA SER A 83 9.38 -0.78 -56.96
C SER A 83 8.47 0.43 -56.68
N PRO A 84 7.90 1.08 -57.72
CA PRO A 84 6.93 2.16 -57.53
C PRO A 84 5.74 1.74 -56.65
N GLU A 85 5.19 0.55 -56.87
CA GLU A 85 4.09 -0.02 -56.08
C GLU A 85 4.49 -0.22 -54.60
N GLN A 86 5.71 -0.74 -54.35
CA GLN A 86 6.22 -0.88 -52.99
C GLN A 86 6.40 0.48 -52.30
N MET A 87 6.85 1.51 -53.03
CA MET A 87 6.97 2.86 -52.48
C MET A 87 5.62 3.46 -52.11
N GLU A 88 4.55 3.21 -52.87
CA GLU A 88 3.21 3.67 -52.54
C GLU A 88 2.70 3.02 -51.25
N VAL A 89 2.86 1.70 -51.10
CA VAL A 89 2.50 0.99 -49.87
C VAL A 89 3.31 1.50 -48.67
N ILE A 90 4.63 1.67 -48.83
CA ILE A 90 5.50 2.17 -47.76
C ILE A 90 5.09 3.58 -47.34
N ARG A 91 4.76 4.46 -48.30
CA ARG A 91 4.29 5.83 -47.99
C ARG A 91 2.95 5.82 -47.28
N ALA A 92 1.99 5.01 -47.72
CA ALA A 92 0.69 4.90 -47.04
C ALA A 92 0.84 4.46 -45.58
N VAL A 93 1.71 3.47 -45.30
CA VAL A 93 2.00 3.03 -43.93
C VAL A 93 2.73 4.12 -43.14
N VAL A 94 3.68 4.84 -43.76
CA VAL A 94 4.35 5.97 -43.10
C VAL A 94 3.34 7.06 -42.75
N ASP A 95 2.46 7.44 -43.66
CA ASP A 95 1.45 8.48 -43.45
C ASP A 95 0.47 8.07 -42.33
N GLU A 96 0.02 6.80 -42.32
CA GLU A 96 -0.79 6.24 -41.24
C GLU A 96 -0.06 6.37 -39.90
N TYR A 97 1.20 5.94 -39.81
CA TYR A 97 1.98 6.04 -38.57
C TYR A 97 2.26 7.49 -38.17
N GLU A 98 2.39 8.42 -39.11
CA GLU A 98 2.58 9.85 -38.82
C GLU A 98 1.29 10.55 -38.36
N GLU A 99 0.13 10.06 -38.82
CA GLU A 99 -1.19 10.51 -38.38
C GLU A 99 -1.53 9.99 -36.98
N TYR A 100 -1.31 8.68 -36.74
CA TYR A 100 -1.63 8.01 -35.48
C TYR A 100 -0.50 8.00 -34.45
N ALA A 101 0.70 8.51 -34.76
CA ALA A 101 1.74 8.78 -33.78
C ALA A 101 1.31 9.95 -32.89
N ASP A 102 0.36 9.68 -32.00
CA ASP A 102 -0.03 10.57 -30.92
C ASP A 102 1.15 10.68 -29.94
N PRO A 103 1.77 11.86 -29.79
CA PRO A 103 2.98 12.01 -28.99
C PRO A 103 2.77 11.85 -27.48
N VAL A 104 1.53 11.68 -26.99
CA VAL A 104 1.20 11.83 -25.56
C VAL A 104 0.95 10.51 -24.82
N GLU A 105 0.34 9.51 -25.45
CA GLU A 105 -0.18 8.31 -24.75
C GLU A 105 0.83 7.14 -24.65
N THR A 106 1.74 6.99 -25.61
CA THR A 106 2.70 5.86 -25.64
C THR A 106 4.09 6.20 -25.09
N ARG A 107 4.36 7.47 -24.76
CA ARG A 107 5.64 7.84 -24.13
C ARG A 107 5.67 7.36 -22.69
N LEU A 108 6.57 6.42 -22.43
CA LEU A 108 7.02 6.09 -21.08
C LEU A 108 7.53 7.38 -20.40
N ARG A 109 6.94 7.73 -19.26
CA ARG A 109 7.33 8.88 -18.45
C ARG A 109 8.01 8.38 -17.19
N VAL A 110 8.96 9.17 -16.69
CA VAL A 110 9.55 8.94 -15.37
C VAL A 110 8.98 9.96 -14.40
N GLU A 111 8.45 9.49 -13.28
CA GLU A 111 7.93 10.35 -12.22
C GLU A 111 8.42 9.94 -10.85
N PHE A 112 8.49 10.91 -9.94
CA PHE A 112 8.91 10.74 -8.56
C PHE A 112 7.69 10.92 -7.65
N LEU A 113 7.28 9.84 -6.99
CA LEU A 113 6.10 9.81 -6.13
C LEU A 113 6.53 9.66 -4.66
N PRO A 114 6.03 10.47 -3.72
CA PRO A 114 6.35 10.29 -2.30
C PRO A 114 5.71 9.02 -1.75
N ILE A 115 6.46 8.21 -1.00
CA ILE A 115 5.96 6.93 -0.45
C ILE A 115 5.49 7.03 1.01
N GLY A 116 5.82 8.10 1.74
CA GLY A 116 5.35 8.29 3.11
C GLY A 116 5.94 7.25 4.07
N SER A 117 5.13 6.64 4.93
CA SER A 117 5.58 5.61 5.88
C SER A 117 5.53 4.18 5.33
N LEU A 118 5.37 4.01 4.02
CA LEU A 118 5.20 2.70 3.40
C LEU A 118 6.51 1.91 3.34
N SER A 119 6.47 0.66 3.85
CA SER A 119 7.61 -0.24 3.76
C SER A 119 7.81 -0.75 2.32
N ARG A 120 9.08 -1.01 1.96
CA ARG A 120 9.46 -1.57 0.66
C ARG A 120 8.71 -2.85 0.31
N ASN A 121 8.52 -3.74 1.28
CA ASN A 121 7.81 -5.01 1.07
C ASN A 121 6.35 -4.77 0.66
N ARG A 122 5.68 -3.81 1.31
CA ARG A 122 4.29 -3.45 1.01
C ARG A 122 4.17 -2.80 -0.36
N LEU A 123 5.08 -1.88 -0.69
CA LEU A 123 5.15 -1.25 -2.00
C LEU A 123 5.38 -2.27 -3.13
N ASN A 124 6.33 -3.19 -2.96
CA ASN A 124 6.64 -4.19 -3.97
C ASN A 124 5.44 -5.10 -4.27
N ALA A 125 4.74 -5.55 -3.23
CA ALA A 125 3.56 -6.40 -3.38
C ALA A 125 2.43 -5.68 -4.14
N THR A 126 2.23 -4.39 -3.88
CA THR A 126 1.14 -3.62 -4.50
C THR A 126 1.48 -3.07 -5.88
N LEU A 127 2.72 -2.73 -6.18
CA LEU A 127 3.08 -2.14 -7.49
C LEU A 127 3.25 -3.20 -8.58
N TYR A 128 3.45 -4.48 -8.21
CA TYR A 128 3.60 -5.58 -9.15
C TYR A 128 2.37 -5.79 -10.06
N VAL A 129 1.16 -5.42 -9.61
CA VAL A 129 -0.08 -5.55 -10.40
C VAL A 129 -0.19 -4.57 -11.56
N LEU A 130 0.67 -3.55 -11.67
CA LEU A 130 0.62 -2.55 -12.74
C LEU A 130 1.12 -3.06 -14.12
N GLY A 131 1.55 -4.32 -14.17
CA GLY A 131 1.67 -5.08 -15.40
C GLY A 131 2.93 -4.80 -16.22
N LYS A 132 2.96 -5.36 -17.43
CA LYS A 132 4.13 -5.36 -18.31
C LYS A 132 4.45 -3.94 -18.78
N GLY A 133 5.74 -3.57 -18.73
CA GLY A 133 6.22 -2.25 -19.17
C GLY A 133 6.34 -1.23 -18.03
N PHE A 134 5.65 -1.43 -16.90
CA PHE A 134 5.85 -0.63 -15.70
C PHE A 134 7.14 -1.04 -15.00
N ARG A 135 8.00 -0.07 -14.69
CA ARG A 135 9.22 -0.26 -13.90
C ARG A 135 9.20 0.72 -12.75
N TYR A 136 9.75 0.31 -11.62
CA TYR A 136 9.91 1.22 -10.49
C TYR A 136 11.20 0.95 -9.73
N ALA A 137 11.68 1.98 -9.04
CA ALA A 137 12.76 1.91 -8.07
C ALA A 137 12.36 2.69 -6.82
N ILE A 138 12.85 2.30 -5.66
CA ILE A 138 12.56 2.96 -4.39
C ILE A 138 13.86 3.60 -3.89
N ASP A 139 13.82 4.91 -3.68
CA ASP A 139 14.87 5.66 -2.99
C ASP A 139 14.45 5.84 -1.53
N GLU A 140 14.92 4.94 -0.66
CA GLU A 140 14.62 4.95 0.77
C GLU A 140 15.20 6.18 1.48
N SER A 141 16.32 6.73 0.98
CA SER A 141 17.00 7.88 1.59
C SER A 141 16.18 9.18 1.46
N ARG A 142 15.50 9.32 0.32
CA ARG A 142 14.64 10.48 0.02
C ARG A 142 13.15 10.18 0.17
N ASN A 143 12.80 8.96 0.55
CA ASN A 143 11.43 8.50 0.70
C ASN A 143 10.59 8.66 -0.59
N LEU A 144 11.16 8.25 -1.73
CA LEU A 144 10.57 8.40 -3.06
C LEU A 144 10.45 7.06 -3.80
N LEU A 145 9.37 6.92 -4.56
CA LEU A 145 9.18 5.92 -5.59
C LEU A 145 9.42 6.56 -6.95
N ILE A 146 10.42 6.06 -7.66
CA ILE A 146 10.71 6.44 -9.04
C ILE A 146 9.95 5.47 -9.92
N VAL A 147 8.94 5.94 -10.64
CA VAL A 147 8.12 5.12 -11.54
C VAL A 147 8.43 5.44 -12.99
N ASN A 148 8.43 4.41 -13.83
CA ASN A 148 8.54 4.54 -15.28
C ASN A 148 7.44 3.71 -15.95
N GLY A 149 6.54 4.38 -16.67
CA GLY A 149 5.37 3.74 -17.27
C GLY A 149 4.56 4.70 -18.14
N THR A 150 3.42 4.23 -18.66
CA THR A 150 2.45 5.11 -19.32
C THR A 150 1.81 6.07 -18.32
N ALA A 151 1.19 7.16 -18.80
CA ALA A 151 0.49 8.11 -17.93
C ALA A 151 -0.59 7.42 -17.07
N GLU A 152 -1.33 6.46 -17.65
CA GLU A 152 -2.32 5.67 -16.93
C GLU A 152 -1.71 4.82 -15.82
N GLN A 153 -0.58 4.16 -16.08
CA GLN A 153 0.11 3.33 -15.09
C GLN A 153 0.66 4.17 -13.93
N ILE A 154 1.21 5.35 -14.23
CA ILE A 154 1.70 6.28 -13.22
C ILE A 154 0.55 6.80 -12.35
N GLU A 155 -0.59 7.13 -12.97
CA GLU A 155 -1.76 7.58 -12.23
C GLU A 155 -2.38 6.45 -11.39
N ALA A 156 -2.40 5.22 -11.90
CA ALA A 156 -2.77 4.05 -11.12
C ALA A 156 -1.82 3.83 -9.93
N ALA A 157 -0.51 3.99 -10.12
CA ALA A 157 0.48 3.94 -9.04
C ALA A 157 0.21 5.02 -7.97
N ARG A 158 -0.09 6.26 -8.38
CA ARG A 158 -0.48 7.34 -7.45
C ARG A 158 -1.70 6.96 -6.61
N ARG A 159 -2.75 6.44 -7.24
CA ARG A 159 -3.98 6.03 -6.54
C ARG A 159 -3.71 4.90 -5.56
N LEU A 160 -2.90 3.91 -5.93
CA LEU A 160 -2.50 2.83 -5.03
C LEU A 160 -1.70 3.35 -3.84
N LEU A 161 -0.74 4.25 -4.05
CA LEU A 161 0.02 4.87 -2.97
C LEU A 161 -0.89 5.60 -1.98
N ARG A 162 -1.87 6.38 -2.47
CA ARG A 162 -2.84 7.07 -1.58
C ARG A 162 -3.65 6.09 -0.74
N LYS A 163 -4.11 4.97 -1.32
CA LYS A 163 -4.86 3.94 -0.59
C LYS A 163 -4.02 3.19 0.44
N LEU A 164 -2.72 3.06 0.18
CA LEU A 164 -1.81 2.37 1.07
C LEU A 164 -1.35 3.24 2.23
N GLN A 165 -1.24 4.55 2.01
CA GLN A 165 -0.82 5.48 3.05
C GLN A 165 -1.83 5.42 4.20
N PRO A 166 -1.38 5.14 5.43
CA PRO A 166 -2.26 5.18 6.59
C PRO A 166 -2.82 6.59 6.72
N ASP A 167 -4.13 6.66 6.95
CA ASP A 167 -4.79 7.93 7.21
C ASP A 167 -4.08 8.65 8.37
N GLN A 168 -3.55 9.84 8.08
CA GLN A 168 -2.77 10.62 9.04
C GLN A 168 -3.61 11.69 9.74
N ARG A 169 -4.93 11.70 9.53
CA ARG A 169 -5.83 12.56 10.31
C ARG A 169 -5.60 12.33 11.80
N PRO A 170 -5.39 13.40 12.59
CA PRO A 170 -5.14 13.26 14.02
C PRO A 170 -6.43 12.88 14.73
N VAL A 171 -6.33 11.89 15.63
CA VAL A 171 -7.44 11.38 16.41
C VAL A 171 -7.05 11.40 17.88
N THR A 172 -7.96 11.88 18.73
CA THR A 172 -7.80 11.81 20.18
C THR A 172 -8.75 10.78 20.77
N LEU A 173 -8.20 9.81 21.49
CA LEU A 173 -8.95 8.77 22.20
C LEU A 173 -8.98 9.10 23.69
N TYR A 174 -10.18 9.09 24.27
CA TYR A 174 -10.42 9.26 25.69
C TYR A 174 -10.90 7.93 26.25
N PHE A 175 -9.98 7.17 26.82
CA PHE A 175 -10.30 5.96 27.57
C PHE A 175 -10.66 6.34 28.99
N THR A 176 -11.75 5.78 29.50
CA THR A 176 -12.21 6.02 30.86
C THR A 176 -12.50 4.70 31.54
N PHE A 177 -11.80 4.44 32.64
CA PHE A 177 -12.15 3.35 33.54
C PHE A 177 -13.20 3.82 34.54
N LEU A 178 -14.27 3.05 34.67
CA LEU A 178 -15.33 3.24 35.66
C LEU A 178 -15.36 2.05 36.60
N SER A 179 -15.60 2.32 37.88
CA SER A 179 -16.00 1.31 38.85
C SER A 179 -17.53 1.38 38.97
N ALA A 180 -18.19 0.22 38.97
CA ALA A 180 -19.64 0.14 39.08
C ALA A 180 -20.04 -0.92 40.12
N ARG A 181 -20.94 -0.58 41.06
CA ARG A 181 -21.43 -1.49 42.11
C ARG A 181 -22.93 -1.72 42.01
N VAL A 182 -23.36 -2.94 42.31
CA VAL A 182 -24.76 -3.38 42.17
C VAL A 182 -25.66 -2.89 43.33
N ASN A 183 -25.12 -2.69 44.55
CA ASN A 183 -25.90 -2.24 45.72
C ASN A 183 -25.13 -1.22 46.59
N PRO A 184 -25.44 0.08 46.53
CA PRO A 184 -25.11 1.03 47.59
C PRO A 184 -26.33 1.12 48.51
N ASP A 185 -26.26 0.50 49.68
CA ASP A 185 -27.34 0.58 50.68
C ASP A 185 -27.51 1.98 51.27
N ASP A 186 -26.63 2.95 51.01
CA ASP A 186 -26.85 4.33 51.41
C ASP A 186 -26.09 5.31 50.50
N GLU A 187 -26.76 6.42 50.20
CA GLU A 187 -26.31 7.61 49.45
C GLU A 187 -25.95 7.41 47.97
N LYS A 188 -26.66 8.12 47.09
CA LYS A 188 -26.19 8.40 45.73
C LYS A 188 -24.92 9.24 45.86
N PRO A 189 -23.72 8.76 45.51
CA PRO A 189 -22.59 9.66 45.44
C PRO A 189 -22.90 10.74 44.41
N ALA A 190 -22.52 11.99 44.72
CA ALA A 190 -22.52 13.06 43.75
C ALA A 190 -21.66 12.60 42.57
N SER A 191 -22.32 12.32 41.45
CA SER A 191 -21.68 11.84 40.23
C SER A 191 -20.79 12.97 39.68
N ASN A 192 -19.53 13.02 40.12
CA ASN A 192 -18.47 13.85 39.54
C ASN A 192 -18.01 13.31 38.17
N LEU A 193 -18.92 12.68 37.43
CA LEU A 193 -18.66 12.14 36.10
C LEU A 193 -18.81 13.26 35.08
N PRO A 194 -17.91 13.34 34.08
CA PRO A 194 -18.09 14.25 32.96
C PRO A 194 -19.45 14.04 32.28
N ASP A 195 -20.14 15.13 31.92
CA ASP A 195 -21.45 15.07 31.25
C ASP A 195 -21.45 14.20 30.00
N ALA A 196 -20.30 14.16 29.31
CA ALA A 196 -20.10 13.32 28.14
C ALA A 196 -20.28 11.81 28.40
N LEU A 197 -20.20 11.34 29.65
CA LEU A 197 -20.40 9.92 30.00
C LEU A 197 -21.84 9.60 30.41
N GLN A 198 -22.73 10.60 30.51
CA GLN A 198 -24.12 10.41 30.96
C GLN A 198 -24.83 9.27 30.22
N PRO A 199 -24.80 9.17 28.87
CA PRO A 199 -25.50 8.10 28.15
C PRO A 199 -25.07 6.68 28.56
N VAL A 200 -23.77 6.48 28.82
CA VAL A 200 -23.24 5.18 29.26
C VAL A 200 -23.63 4.91 30.71
N THR A 201 -23.52 5.91 31.59
CA THR A 201 -23.87 5.75 33.01
C THR A 201 -25.35 5.46 33.23
N GLU A 202 -26.24 6.06 32.45
CA GLU A 202 -27.66 5.74 32.47
C GLU A 202 -27.93 4.30 32.03
N THR A 203 -27.24 3.85 30.98
CA THR A 203 -27.34 2.46 30.50
C THR A 203 -26.93 1.49 31.61
N LEU A 204 -25.81 1.75 32.29
CA LEU A 204 -25.34 0.94 33.40
C LEU A 204 -26.30 0.95 34.59
N ARG A 205 -26.90 2.09 34.92
CA ARG A 205 -27.93 2.18 35.95
C ARG A 205 -29.16 1.35 35.64
N ARG A 206 -29.62 1.37 34.39
CA ARG A 206 -30.72 0.49 33.93
C ARG A 206 -30.37 -0.99 34.00
N SER A 207 -29.07 -1.32 33.89
CA SER A 207 -28.55 -2.68 34.06
C SER A 207 -28.35 -3.11 35.51
N GLY A 208 -28.67 -2.26 36.49
CA GLY A 208 -28.61 -2.59 37.92
C GLY A 208 -27.37 -2.10 38.66
N PHE A 209 -26.49 -1.32 38.03
CA PHE A 209 -25.37 -0.67 38.72
C PHE A 209 -25.80 0.66 39.34
N ALA A 210 -25.71 0.82 40.65
CA ALA A 210 -26.22 2.00 41.35
C ALA A 210 -25.13 3.01 41.75
N ASP A 211 -23.93 2.54 42.13
CA ASP A 211 -22.76 3.39 42.38
C ASP A 211 -21.79 3.30 41.20
N ILE A 212 -21.60 4.41 40.48
CA ILE A 212 -20.68 4.49 39.33
C ILE A 212 -19.69 5.63 39.59
N ALA A 213 -18.42 5.27 39.70
CA ALA A 213 -17.33 6.21 39.98
C ALA A 213 -16.30 6.24 38.86
N LEU A 214 -15.77 7.44 38.58
CA LEU A 214 -14.63 7.63 37.69
C LEU A 214 -13.36 7.13 38.38
N VAL A 215 -12.65 6.21 37.75
CA VAL A 215 -11.39 5.68 38.26
C VAL A 215 -10.22 6.47 37.68
N ALA A 216 -10.14 6.58 36.35
CA ALA A 216 -9.12 7.37 35.68
C ALA A 216 -9.52 7.71 34.23
N PRO A 217 -9.33 8.96 33.79
CA PRO A 217 -9.32 9.31 32.37
C PRO A 217 -7.90 9.14 31.80
N ILE A 218 -7.80 8.50 30.63
CA ILE A 218 -6.56 8.30 29.88
C ILE A 218 -6.77 8.89 28.48
N VAL A 219 -5.95 9.87 28.13
CA VAL A 219 -6.00 10.52 26.82
C VAL A 219 -4.85 10.03 25.97
N VAL A 220 -5.15 9.57 24.76
CA VAL A 220 -4.18 9.10 23.78
C VAL A 220 -4.35 9.91 22.50
N HIS A 221 -3.27 10.54 22.04
CA HIS A 221 -3.21 11.18 20.74
C HIS A 221 -2.56 10.22 19.75
N THR A 222 -3.27 9.91 18.66
CA THR A 222 -2.78 9.01 17.61
C THR A 222 -3.24 9.51 16.23
N SER A 223 -2.87 8.80 15.17
CA SER A 223 -3.42 9.00 13.83
C SER A 223 -4.45 7.93 13.49
N ALA A 224 -5.36 8.27 12.58
CA ALA A 224 -6.41 7.41 12.03
C ALA A 224 -5.95 6.13 11.31
N GLY A 225 -4.65 5.87 11.22
CA GLY A 225 -4.08 4.60 10.77
C GLY A 225 -2.90 4.14 11.63
N GLY A 226 -2.73 4.76 12.80
CA GLY A 226 -1.63 4.54 13.72
C GLY A 226 -1.96 3.50 14.80
N ALA A 227 -0.93 2.78 15.23
CA ALA A 227 -0.97 2.06 16.49
C ALA A 227 -0.72 3.02 17.66
N PHE A 228 -1.28 2.72 18.81
CA PHE A 228 -1.02 3.44 20.06
C PHE A 228 -0.68 2.47 21.18
N GLU A 229 0.09 2.95 22.15
CA GLU A 229 0.44 2.25 23.37
C GLU A 229 0.53 3.28 24.50
N THR A 230 -0.09 2.97 25.64
CA THR A 230 -0.01 3.79 26.85
C THR A 230 -0.12 2.89 28.09
N SER A 231 0.63 3.23 29.12
CA SER A 231 0.61 2.53 30.40
C SER A 231 0.84 3.52 31.54
N GLY A 232 0.41 3.14 32.74
CA GLY A 232 0.57 4.00 33.90
C GLY A 232 -0.07 3.46 35.16
N MET A 233 -0.09 4.31 36.18
CA MET A 233 -0.67 4.02 37.49
C MET A 233 -2.03 4.69 37.63
N ILE A 234 -3.02 3.95 38.15
CA ILE A 234 -4.26 4.50 38.68
C ILE A 234 -4.08 4.62 40.18
N ALA A 235 -4.04 5.85 40.69
CA ALA A 235 -4.03 6.09 42.13
C ALA A 235 -5.44 5.84 42.68
N THR A 236 -5.63 4.72 43.37
CA THR A 236 -6.80 4.51 44.23
C THR A 236 -6.51 5.12 45.59
N ALA A 237 -7.47 5.86 46.16
CA ALA A 237 -7.31 6.56 47.43
C ALA A 237 -6.77 5.62 48.54
N GLU A 238 -5.84 6.12 49.34
CA GLU A 238 -5.34 5.42 50.53
C GLU A 238 -6.45 5.36 51.59
N GLU A 239 -7.04 4.18 51.79
CA GLU A 239 -7.84 3.89 52.98
C GLU A 239 -6.98 3.06 53.95
N GLY A 240 -6.39 3.71 54.96
CA GLY A 240 -5.74 3.06 56.11
C GLY A 240 -4.46 2.25 55.80
N GLU A 241 -4.24 1.14 56.53
CA GLU A 241 -3.06 0.25 56.41
C GLU A 241 -2.98 -0.53 55.08
N SER A 242 -3.89 -0.31 54.14
CA SER A 242 -3.93 -0.96 52.84
C SER A 242 -3.52 -0.03 51.71
N SER A 243 -2.38 -0.34 51.07
CA SER A 243 -2.04 0.24 49.76
C SER A 243 -2.66 -0.60 48.67
N VAL A 244 -3.48 0.02 47.82
CA VAL A 244 -3.98 -0.58 46.58
C VAL A 244 -3.30 0.15 45.42
N ARG A 245 -2.58 -0.58 44.57
CA ARG A 245 -1.94 -0.05 43.36
C ARG A 245 -2.50 -0.76 42.15
N HIS A 246 -3.02 0.02 41.21
CA HIS A 246 -3.50 -0.49 39.94
C HIS A 246 -2.59 0.02 38.82
N GLU A 247 -2.00 -0.90 38.08
CA GLU A 247 -1.22 -0.63 36.87
C GLU A 247 -2.10 -0.91 35.66
N PHE A 248 -2.17 0.03 34.72
CA PHE A 248 -2.89 -0.17 33.46
C PHE A 248 -1.94 -0.22 32.28
N ALA A 249 -2.33 -1.00 31.27
CA ALA A 249 -1.71 -1.01 29.96
C ALA A 249 -2.82 -1.05 28.89
N LEU A 250 -2.73 -0.15 27.92
CA LEU A 250 -3.59 -0.08 26.74
C LEU A 250 -2.71 -0.10 25.49
N HIS A 251 -3.01 -0.98 24.56
CA HIS A 251 -2.40 -0.95 23.23
C HIS A 251 -3.46 -1.24 22.16
N GLY A 252 -3.31 -0.63 21.00
CA GLY A 252 -4.33 -0.78 19.96
C GLY A 252 -4.04 -0.02 18.69
N SER A 253 -5.04 0.04 17.83
CA SER A 253 -5.03 0.78 16.57
C SER A 253 -6.42 1.32 16.28
N ILE A 254 -6.48 2.47 15.61
CA ILE A 254 -7.74 3.05 15.13
C ILE A 254 -7.69 3.27 13.63
N HIS A 255 -8.82 3.03 12.97
CA HIS A 255 -9.04 3.26 11.54
C HIS A 255 -10.29 4.11 11.32
N LEU A 256 -10.18 5.27 10.68
CA LEU A 256 -11.36 6.07 10.31
C LEU A 256 -12.00 5.56 9.01
N GLU A 257 -13.32 5.65 8.92
CA GLU A 257 -14.03 5.53 7.65
C GLU A 257 -13.81 6.79 6.79
N ASP A 258 -14.14 6.69 5.49
CA ASP A 258 -13.91 7.75 4.50
C ASP A 258 -14.66 9.05 4.85
N ASP A 259 -15.85 8.95 5.47
CA ASP A 259 -16.65 10.11 5.91
C ASP A 259 -16.09 10.78 7.18
N GLY A 260 -15.25 10.08 7.94
CA GLY A 260 -14.71 10.54 9.22
C GLY A 260 -15.73 10.60 10.37
N GLU A 261 -16.95 10.09 10.19
CA GLU A 261 -17.99 10.05 11.23
C GLU A 261 -17.90 8.78 12.09
N LYS A 262 -17.27 7.73 11.54
CA LYS A 262 -17.07 6.44 12.21
C LYS A 262 -15.61 6.04 12.23
N ALA A 263 -15.27 5.25 13.25
CA ALA A 263 -13.97 4.65 13.39
C ALA A 263 -14.07 3.18 13.79
N PHE A 264 -13.12 2.36 13.36
CA PHE A 264 -12.90 1.02 13.88
C PHE A 264 -11.72 1.04 14.84
N LEU A 265 -12.00 0.75 16.11
CA LEU A 265 -11.00 0.64 17.16
C LEU A 265 -10.74 -0.84 17.44
N THR A 266 -9.47 -1.22 17.44
CA THR A 266 -8.99 -2.45 18.08
C THR A 266 -8.16 -2.07 19.28
N VAL A 267 -8.50 -2.58 20.46
CA VAL A 267 -7.80 -2.28 21.69
C VAL A 267 -7.70 -3.51 22.57
N THR A 268 -6.51 -3.69 23.14
CA THR A 268 -6.26 -4.59 24.25
C THR A 268 -5.97 -3.74 25.48
N ALA A 269 -6.72 -4.01 26.54
CA ALA A 269 -6.67 -3.29 27.78
C ALA A 269 -6.47 -4.25 28.94
N ARG A 270 -5.55 -3.93 29.83
CA ARG A 270 -5.26 -4.70 31.04
C ARG A 270 -5.11 -3.77 32.23
N VAL A 271 -5.69 -4.16 33.36
CA VAL A 271 -5.46 -3.53 34.65
C VAL A 271 -5.04 -4.61 35.62
N GLU A 272 -3.82 -4.50 36.14
CA GLU A 272 -3.29 -5.35 37.19
C GLU A 272 -3.46 -4.64 38.53
N GLY A 273 -3.95 -5.36 39.53
CA GLY A 273 -4.07 -4.86 40.89
C GLY A 273 -3.12 -5.57 41.82
N SER A 274 -2.45 -4.80 42.67
CA SER A 274 -1.82 -5.30 43.88
C SER A 274 -2.50 -4.69 45.10
N TYR A 275 -2.99 -5.54 46.00
CA TYR A 275 -3.52 -5.08 47.29
C TYR A 275 -2.89 -5.85 48.45
N ARG A 276 -2.62 -5.09 49.52
CA ARG A 276 -2.17 -5.62 50.80
C ARG A 276 -3.23 -5.31 51.84
N LYS A 277 -3.89 -6.33 52.37
CA LYS A 277 -4.85 -6.20 53.48
C LYS A 277 -4.41 -7.12 54.61
N GLY A 278 -3.84 -6.53 55.67
CA GLY A 278 -3.21 -7.30 56.75
C GLY A 278 -2.02 -8.13 56.25
N GLN A 279 -2.06 -9.46 56.47
CA GLN A 279 -1.01 -10.40 56.00
C GLN A 279 -1.28 -11.00 54.61
N SER A 280 -2.43 -10.72 54.00
CA SER A 280 -2.78 -11.25 52.68
C SER A 280 -2.23 -10.36 51.58
N HIS A 281 -1.54 -10.98 50.63
CA HIS A 281 -1.01 -10.35 49.41
C HIS A 281 -1.75 -10.92 48.20
N TYR A 282 -2.32 -10.04 47.38
CA TYR A 282 -2.86 -10.42 46.09
C TYR A 282 -2.17 -9.60 45.00
N ASN A 283 -1.70 -10.30 43.97
CA ASN A 283 -1.23 -9.73 42.71
C ASN A 283 -1.95 -10.49 41.59
N GLY A 284 -2.69 -9.78 40.75
CA GLY A 284 -3.40 -10.40 39.63
C GLY A 284 -4.15 -9.41 38.75
N ASP A 285 -4.71 -9.94 37.66
CA ASP A 285 -5.49 -9.17 36.71
C ASP A 285 -6.85 -8.80 37.33
N VAL A 286 -7.09 -7.50 37.48
CA VAL A 286 -8.38 -6.94 37.92
C VAL A 286 -9.30 -6.73 36.73
N PHE A 287 -8.74 -6.46 35.55
CA PHE A 287 -9.47 -6.30 34.30
C PHE A 287 -8.60 -6.70 33.11
N SER A 288 -9.19 -7.40 32.15
CA SER A 288 -8.55 -7.70 30.86
C SER A 288 -9.62 -7.74 29.77
N ALA A 289 -9.39 -7.01 28.69
CA ALA A 289 -10.29 -6.96 27.55
C ALA A 289 -9.48 -6.87 26.25
N ASN A 290 -9.93 -7.60 25.23
CA ASN A 290 -9.44 -7.48 23.87
C ASN A 290 -10.66 -7.32 22.95
N VAL A 291 -10.84 -6.12 22.40
CA VAL A 291 -12.06 -5.72 21.73
C VAL A 291 -11.72 -5.05 20.41
N THR A 292 -12.43 -5.46 19.36
CA THR A 292 -12.51 -4.72 18.10
C THR A 292 -13.96 -4.26 17.93
N THR A 293 -14.19 -2.96 17.82
CA THR A 293 -15.53 -2.39 17.67
C THR A 293 -15.54 -1.18 16.74
N ALA A 294 -16.69 -0.92 16.14
CA ALA A 294 -16.98 0.36 15.54
C ALA A 294 -17.30 1.39 16.63
N LEU A 295 -16.89 2.64 16.41
CA LEU A 295 -17.12 3.81 17.22
C LEU A 295 -17.81 4.86 16.35
N GLU A 296 -18.76 5.57 16.92
CA GLU A 296 -19.23 6.84 16.38
C GLU A 296 -18.37 7.95 16.99
N MET A 297 -17.90 8.88 16.16
CA MET A 297 -17.07 9.99 16.64
C MET A 297 -17.85 10.87 17.63
N ASP A 298 -17.12 11.43 18.59
CA ASP A 298 -17.60 12.29 19.69
C ASP A 298 -18.61 11.62 20.65
N LYS A 299 -18.91 10.34 20.48
CA LYS A 299 -19.82 9.59 21.37
C LYS A 299 -19.06 8.58 22.25
N PRO A 300 -19.43 8.47 23.54
CA PRO A 300 -18.88 7.44 24.41
C PRO A 300 -19.41 6.06 24.01
N THR A 301 -18.52 5.08 23.94
CA THR A 301 -18.83 3.68 23.65
C THR A 301 -18.30 2.79 24.77
N LEU A 302 -19.16 1.93 25.32
CA LEU A 302 -18.76 0.90 26.28
C LEU A 302 -18.03 -0.21 25.52
N LEU A 303 -16.78 -0.48 25.90
CA LEU A 303 -15.94 -1.50 25.25
C LEU A 303 -16.05 -2.85 25.94
N ALA A 304 -15.92 -2.87 27.25
CA ALA A 304 -15.96 -4.09 28.05
C ALA A 304 -16.35 -3.78 29.49
N ALA A 305 -16.94 -4.77 30.15
CA ALA A 305 -17.20 -4.79 31.57
C ALA A 305 -16.72 -6.14 32.11
N SER A 306 -15.90 -6.12 33.16
CA SER A 306 -15.44 -7.34 33.84
C SER A 306 -15.82 -7.26 35.31
N PRO A 307 -16.38 -8.32 35.91
CA PRO A 307 -16.55 -8.37 37.35
C PRO A 307 -15.17 -8.26 38.00
N ALA A 308 -14.99 -7.30 38.90
CA ALA A 308 -13.77 -7.14 39.66
C ALA A 308 -13.63 -8.34 40.61
N PRO A 309 -12.42 -8.85 40.87
CA PRO A 309 -12.18 -10.00 41.75
C PRO A 309 -12.46 -9.73 43.25
N VAL A 310 -13.16 -8.64 43.59
CA VAL A 310 -13.56 -8.29 44.95
C VAL A 310 -14.92 -8.89 45.28
N GLU A 311 -15.08 -9.40 46.51
CA GLU A 311 -16.26 -10.14 47.02
C GLU A 311 -17.62 -9.39 46.93
N ASN A 312 -17.66 -8.14 46.48
CA ASN A 312 -18.82 -7.24 46.58
C ASN A 312 -19.63 -7.04 45.28
N GLY A 313 -19.35 -7.77 44.20
CA GLY A 313 -20.10 -7.62 42.93
C GLY A 313 -19.80 -6.32 42.19
N ASP A 314 -18.62 -5.75 42.43
CA ASP A 314 -18.10 -4.58 41.71
C ASP A 314 -17.70 -4.99 40.29
N ALA A 315 -17.86 -4.11 39.32
CA ALA A 315 -17.38 -4.27 37.95
C ALA A 315 -16.43 -3.13 37.58
N VAL A 316 -15.38 -3.48 36.83
CA VAL A 316 -14.54 -2.49 36.14
C VAL A 316 -15.01 -2.42 34.70
N ILE A 317 -15.29 -1.21 34.24
CA ILE A 317 -15.86 -0.93 32.92
C ILE A 317 -14.91 -0.01 32.17
N LEU A 318 -14.65 -0.34 30.91
CA LEU A 318 -13.87 0.49 30.00
C LEU A 318 -14.80 1.17 29.00
N VAL A 319 -14.74 2.50 28.97
CA VAL A 319 -15.44 3.34 28.01
C VAL A 319 -14.42 4.07 27.14
N VAL A 320 -14.70 4.23 25.86
CA VAL A 320 -13.88 5.05 24.96
C VAL A 320 -14.72 6.11 24.26
N ARG A 321 -14.16 7.30 24.06
CA ARG A 321 -14.65 8.30 23.10
C ARG A 321 -13.52 8.63 22.13
N ALA A 322 -13.81 8.70 20.83
CA ALA A 322 -12.87 9.16 19.82
C ALA A 322 -13.29 10.53 19.28
N GLU A 323 -12.35 11.45 19.14
CA GLU A 323 -12.57 12.78 18.54
C GLU A 323 -11.66 12.97 17.34
N ASN A 324 -12.20 13.53 16.25
CA ASN A 324 -11.45 13.92 15.07
C ASN A 324 -11.02 15.38 15.25
N ARG A 325 -9.71 15.66 15.21
CA ARG A 325 -9.20 17.03 15.40
C ARG A 325 -8.69 17.66 14.11
#